data_AF-A0A7W0HSC2-F1
#
_entry.id   AF-A0A7W0HSC2-F1
#
_cell.length_a   1.000
_cell.length_b   1.000
_cell.length_c   1.000
_cell.angle_alpha   90.00
_cell.angle_beta   90.00
_cell.angle_gamma   90.00
#
_symmetry.space_group_name_H-M   'P 1'
#
loop_
_entity.id
_entity.type
_entity.pdbx_description
1 polymer ?
#
loop_
_entity_poly.entity_id
_entity_poly.type
_entity_poly.pdbx_seq_one_letter_code
_entity_poly.pdbx_strand_id
1 'polypeptide(L)'
;MTSPVLIAADIDTARLERLLARLPQGAPTVVRTQRVTAELREIQRRRGLVLVVGDEHDPRVKEQVSASGLARLLPDIGEREVRLAGPRPFRKYVRGALKRIRARSA
;
A
#
# COMPACT_ATOMS: atom_id res chain seq x y z
N MET A 1 -12.47 -14.03 8.68
CA MET A 1 -12.42 -12.74 7.94
C MET A 1 -10.96 -12.32 7.83
N THR A 2 -10.43 -12.17 6.62
CA THR A 2 -9.05 -11.70 6.40
C THR A 2 -8.92 -10.21 6.73
N SER A 3 -7.85 -9.81 7.43
CA SER A 3 -7.62 -8.40 7.75
C SER A 3 -7.51 -7.53 6.49
N PRO A 4 -8.15 -6.35 6.46
CA PRO A 4 -8.07 -5.42 5.34
C PRO A 4 -6.64 -4.95 5.11
N VAL A 5 -6.31 -4.65 3.85
CA VAL A 5 -5.02 -4.11 3.42
C VAL A 5 -5.14 -2.63 3.14
N LEU A 6 -4.18 -1.83 3.59
CA LEU A 6 -4.04 -0.43 3.19
C LEU A 6 -2.93 -0.26 2.17
N ILE A 7 -3.22 0.34 1.03
CA ILE A 7 -2.20 0.80 0.07
C ILE A 7 -2.34 2.31 -0.07
N ALA A 8 -1.29 3.03 0.28
CA ALA A 8 -1.27 4.48 0.30
C ALA A 8 -0.07 5.06 -0.45
N ALA A 9 -0.22 6.29 -0.94
CA ALA A 9 0.87 7.08 -1.50
C ALA A 9 0.66 8.57 -1.25
N ASP A 10 1.74 9.34 -1.11
CA ASP A 10 1.73 10.80 -0.94
C ASP A 10 0.64 11.29 0.02
N ILE A 11 0.59 10.67 1.20
CA ILE A 11 -0.28 11.10 2.28
C ILE A 11 0.57 11.65 3.42
N ASP A 12 0.09 12.70 4.06
CA ASP A 12 0.71 13.21 5.28
C ASP A 12 0.59 12.20 6.43
N THR A 13 1.53 12.29 7.36
CA THR A 13 1.65 11.38 8.51
C THR A 13 0.38 11.36 9.37
N ALA A 14 -0.24 12.52 9.62
CA ALA A 14 -1.44 12.60 10.45
C ALA A 14 -2.63 11.88 9.79
N ARG A 15 -2.78 11.99 8.48
CA ARG A 15 -3.78 11.26 7.71
C ARG A 15 -3.48 9.77 7.68
N LEU A 16 -2.22 9.36 7.52
CA LEU A 16 -1.81 7.97 7.60
C LEU A 16 -2.20 7.35 8.95
N GLU A 17 -1.91 8.04 10.06
CA GLU A 17 -2.29 7.59 11.41
C GLU A 17 -3.79 7.41 11.56
N ARG A 18 -4.61 8.37 11.08
CA ARG A 18 -6.07 8.24 11.12
C ARG A 18 -6.59 7.04 10.32
N LEU A 19 -5.96 6.72 9.20
CA LEU A 19 -6.32 5.54 8.40
C LEU A 19 -5.93 4.25 9.13
N LEU A 20 -4.72 4.21 9.67
CA LEU A 20 -4.21 3.08 10.43
C LEU A 20 -5.03 2.82 11.69
N ALA A 21 -5.49 3.87 12.40
CA ALA A 21 -6.32 3.75 13.59
C ALA A 21 -7.65 3.01 13.35
N ARG A 22 -8.10 2.93 12.08
CA ARG A 22 -9.30 2.19 11.66
C ARG A 22 -9.02 0.77 11.18
N LEU A 23 -7.78 0.30 11.35
CA LEU A 23 -7.33 -1.02 10.95
C LEU A 23 -6.86 -1.80 12.18
N PRO A 24 -7.06 -3.13 12.20
CA PRO A 24 -6.48 -3.99 13.21
C PRO A 24 -4.96 -3.81 13.30
N GLN A 25 -4.40 -4.04 14.49
CA GLN A 25 -2.95 -4.10 14.64
C GLN A 25 -2.35 -5.19 13.74
N GLY A 26 -1.26 -4.90 13.06
CA GLY A 26 -0.63 -5.83 12.09
C GLY A 26 -1.37 -5.96 10.76
N ALA A 27 -2.39 -5.13 10.48
CA ALA A 27 -3.01 -5.07 9.17
C ALA A 27 -1.96 -4.73 8.08
N PRO A 28 -1.84 -5.54 7.00
CA PRO A 28 -0.84 -5.28 5.98
C PRO A 28 -1.02 -3.90 5.38
N THR A 29 0.06 -3.13 5.37
CA THR A 29 0.05 -1.76 4.91
C THR A 29 1.25 -1.49 4.02
N VAL A 30 1.01 -0.93 2.84
CA VAL A 30 2.04 -0.50 1.89
C VAL A 30 1.92 1.00 1.71
N VAL A 31 3.00 1.75 1.96
CA VAL A 31 3.04 3.21 1.79
C VAL A 31 4.14 3.57 0.82
N ARG A 32 3.77 4.17 -0.31
CA ARG A 32 4.71 4.75 -1.26
C ARG A 32 5.00 6.20 -0.89
N THR A 33 6.28 6.56 -0.80
CA THR A 33 6.71 7.93 -0.52
C THR A 33 7.98 8.27 -1.30
N GLN A 34 8.16 9.53 -1.66
CA GLN A 34 9.43 9.98 -2.22
C GLN A 34 10.51 10.14 -1.15
N ARG A 35 10.12 10.52 0.08
CA ARG A 35 11.04 10.79 1.19
C ARG A 35 10.59 10.09 2.46
N VAL A 36 11.53 9.47 3.15
CA VAL A 36 11.30 8.87 4.46
C VAL A 36 11.59 9.88 5.55
N THR A 37 10.58 10.21 6.35
CA THR A 37 10.72 11.07 7.54
C THR A 37 10.93 10.24 8.80
N ALA A 38 11.35 10.88 9.89
CA ALA A 38 11.52 10.21 11.18
C ALA A 38 10.19 9.67 11.72
N GLU A 39 9.11 10.42 11.55
CA GLU A 39 7.75 10.04 11.95
C GLU A 39 7.26 8.84 11.14
N LEU A 40 7.54 8.82 9.83
CA LEU A 40 7.16 7.70 8.99
C LEU A 40 7.93 6.42 9.35
N ARG A 41 9.22 6.54 9.72
CA ARG A 41 10.00 5.41 10.28
C ARG A 41 9.45 4.94 11.61
N GLU A 42 8.98 5.86 12.46
CA GLU A 42 8.36 5.50 13.73
C GLU A 42 7.05 4.72 13.53
N ILE A 43 6.20 5.17 12.60
CA ILE A 43 5.00 4.41 12.21
C ILE A 43 5.39 3.05 11.64
N GLN A 44 6.41 2.99 10.77
CA GLN A 44 6.92 1.74 10.22
C GLN A 44 7.26 0.74 11.32
N ARG A 45 8.02 1.16 12.34
CA ARG A 45 8.37 0.29 13.47
C ARG A 45 7.15 -0.16 14.26
N ARG A 46 6.25 0.76 14.63
CA ARG A 46 5.08 0.45 15.48
C ARG A 46 4.01 -0.39 14.79
N ARG A 47 3.86 -0.24 13.47
CA ARG A 47 2.76 -0.86 12.70
C ARG A 47 3.21 -1.95 11.75
N GLY A 48 4.52 -2.12 11.53
CA GLY A 48 5.06 -3.11 10.62
C GLY A 48 4.69 -2.88 9.15
N LEU A 49 4.52 -1.62 8.73
CA LEU A 49 4.17 -1.31 7.34
C LEU A 49 5.38 -1.42 6.40
N VAL A 50 5.11 -1.62 5.11
CA VAL A 50 6.11 -1.67 4.04
C VAL A 50 6.23 -0.28 3.41
N LEU A 51 7.45 0.28 3.41
CA LEU A 51 7.74 1.53 2.72
C LEU A 51 8.31 1.27 1.33
N VAL A 52 7.61 1.76 0.32
CA VAL A 52 8.11 1.83 -1.06
C VAL A 52 8.66 3.23 -1.28
N VAL A 53 9.99 3.36 -1.34
CA VAL A 53 10.65 4.67 -1.36
C VAL A 53 11.16 4.99 -2.75
N GLY A 54 10.78 6.14 -3.28
CA GLY A 54 11.33 6.71 -4.49
C GLY A 54 10.31 7.49 -5.32
N ASP A 55 10.78 7.98 -6.47
CA ASP A 55 9.98 8.75 -7.40
C ASP A 55 8.88 7.90 -8.06
N GLU A 56 7.71 8.49 -8.30
CA GLU A 56 6.59 7.72 -8.86
C GLU A 56 6.73 7.39 -10.35
N HIS A 57 7.63 8.08 -11.06
CA HIS A 57 7.99 7.79 -12.44
C HIS A 57 9.16 6.80 -12.54
N ASP A 58 9.84 6.50 -11.43
CA ASP A 58 10.86 5.43 -11.40
C ASP A 58 10.21 4.07 -11.68
N PRO A 59 10.61 3.37 -12.76
CA PRO A 59 10.08 2.05 -13.09
C PRO A 59 10.19 1.03 -11.96
N ARG A 60 11.24 1.11 -11.13
CA ARG A 60 11.47 0.19 -10.00
C ARG A 60 10.46 0.41 -8.89
N VAL A 61 10.13 1.67 -8.61
CA VAL A 61 9.09 2.05 -7.62
C VAL A 61 7.72 1.64 -8.13
N LYS A 62 7.42 1.89 -9.40
CA LYS A 62 6.14 1.48 -10.02
C LYS A 62 5.96 -0.03 -10.00
N GLU A 63 7.03 -0.80 -10.25
CA GLU A 63 6.96 -2.26 -10.23
C GLU A 63 6.62 -2.82 -8.85
N GLN A 64 7.06 -2.19 -7.76
CA GLN A 64 6.71 -2.64 -6.40
C GLN A 64 5.22 -2.52 -6.09
N VAL A 65 4.53 -1.52 -6.68
CA VAL A 65 3.07 -1.33 -6.52
C VAL A 65 2.27 -1.88 -7.71
N SER A 66 2.91 -2.62 -8.62
CA SER A 66 2.27 -3.27 -9.76
C SER A 66 1.52 -4.54 -9.34
N ALA A 67 0.86 -5.22 -10.28
CA ALA A 67 0.17 -6.47 -9.97
C ALA A 67 1.15 -7.56 -9.49
N SER A 68 2.28 -7.72 -10.17
CA SER A 68 3.34 -8.65 -9.80
C SER A 68 4.06 -8.23 -8.51
N GLY A 69 4.30 -6.94 -8.31
CA GLY A 69 4.88 -6.44 -7.06
C GLY A 69 3.98 -6.72 -5.87
N LEU A 70 2.70 -6.35 -5.95
CA LEU A 70 1.75 -6.53 -4.87
C LEU A 70 1.45 -8.00 -4.58
N ALA A 71 1.33 -8.86 -5.60
CA ALA A 71 1.12 -10.29 -5.39
C ALA A 71 2.34 -10.98 -4.77
N ARG A 72 3.57 -10.52 -5.07
CA ARG A 72 4.77 -11.03 -4.37
C ARG A 72 4.82 -10.57 -2.91
N LEU A 73 4.44 -9.32 -2.66
CA LEU A 73 4.47 -8.75 -1.32
C LEU A 73 3.36 -9.29 -0.42
N LEU A 74 2.18 -9.49 -0.98
CA LEU A 74 0.96 -9.95 -0.31
C LEU A 74 0.28 -10.99 -1.22
N PRO A 75 0.65 -12.28 -1.10
CA PRO A 75 0.16 -13.34 -2.00
C PRO A 75 -1.36 -13.50 -2.05
N ASP A 76 -2.04 -13.19 -0.95
CA ASP A 76 -3.49 -13.32 -0.79
C ASP A 76 -4.24 -11.99 -1.00
N ILE A 77 -3.59 -10.94 -1.51
CA ILE A 77 -4.19 -9.62 -1.69
C ILE A 77 -5.41 -9.61 -2.62
N GLY A 78 -5.53 -10.60 -3.50
CA GLY A 78 -6.69 -10.79 -4.37
C GLY A 78 -7.98 -11.03 -3.59
N GLU A 79 -7.89 -11.73 -2.47
CA GLU A 79 -9.00 -12.19 -1.63
C GLU A 79 -9.35 -11.18 -0.52
N ARG A 80 -8.48 -10.19 -0.28
CA ARG A 80 -8.64 -9.22 0.81
C ARG A 80 -9.44 -7.98 0.39
N GLU A 81 -10.09 -7.36 1.37
CA GLU A 81 -10.57 -5.97 1.26
C GLU A 81 -9.35 -5.04 1.16
N VAL A 82 -9.26 -4.24 0.09
CA VAL A 82 -8.15 -3.30 -0.11
C VAL A 82 -8.66 -1.86 -0.04
N ARG A 83 -8.11 -1.09 0.90
CA ARG A 83 -8.36 0.34 1.07
C ARG A 83 -7.24 1.14 0.41
N LEU A 84 -7.60 2.10 -0.44
CA LEU A 84 -6.65 2.91 -1.20
C LEU A 84 -6.67 4.36 -0.72
N ALA A 85 -5.49 4.92 -0.45
CA ALA A 85 -5.30 6.32 -0.13
C ALA A 85 -4.22 6.95 -1.03
N GLY A 86 -4.27 8.27 -1.19
CA GLY A 86 -3.31 9.01 -2.04
C GLY A 86 -3.91 9.58 -3.32
N PRO A 87 -3.07 10.12 -4.23
CA PRO A 87 -3.51 10.80 -5.44
C PRO A 87 -4.41 9.94 -6.35
N ARG A 88 -5.31 10.58 -7.10
CA ARG A 88 -6.22 9.89 -8.03
C ARG A 88 -5.48 9.01 -9.05
N PRO A 89 -4.38 9.44 -9.69
CA PRO A 89 -3.62 8.61 -10.63
C PRO A 89 -3.10 7.33 -9.98
N PHE A 90 -2.50 7.44 -8.79
CA PHE A 90 -2.02 6.31 -8.00
C PHE A 90 -3.16 5.32 -7.70
N ARG A 91 -4.29 5.80 -7.17
CA ARG A 91 -5.44 4.92 -6.87
C ARG A 91 -5.97 4.22 -8.12
N LYS A 92 -6.04 4.91 -9.27
CA LYS A 92 -6.47 4.32 -10.54
C LYS A 92 -5.51 3.21 -10.98
N TYR A 93 -4.20 3.45 -10.88
CA TYR A 93 -3.16 2.48 -11.21
C TYR A 93 -3.28 1.21 -10.35
N VAL A 94 -3.32 1.36 -9.02
CA VAL A 94 -3.42 0.23 -8.09
C VAL A 94 -4.73 -0.53 -8.27
N ARG A 95 -5.87 0.14 -8.50
CA ARG A 95 -7.13 -0.55 -8.84
C ARG A 95 -7.00 -1.43 -10.08
N GLY A 96 -6.32 -0.93 -11.11
CA GLY A 96 -6.04 -1.71 -12.32
C GLY A 96 -5.17 -2.94 -12.05
N ALA A 97 -4.17 -2.81 -11.17
CA ALA A 97 -3.35 -3.93 -10.71
C ALA A 97 -4.18 -4.97 -9.96
N LEU A 98 -4.98 -4.55 -8.97
CA LEU A 98 -5.85 -5.44 -8.18
C LEU A 98 -6.86 -6.19 -9.05
N LYS A 99 -7.43 -5.54 -10.07
CA LYS A 99 -8.34 -6.20 -11.03
C LYS A 99 -7.65 -7.36 -11.74
N ARG A 100 -6.38 -7.19 -12.15
CA ARG A 100 -5.59 -8.26 -12.80
C ARG A 100 -5.24 -9.39 -11.85
N ILE A 101 -4.93 -9.08 -10.58
CA ILE A 101 -4.67 -10.10 -9.56
C ILE A 101 -5.92 -10.97 -9.37
N ARG A 102 -7.08 -10.33 -9.13
CA ARG A 102 -8.34 -11.04 -8.92
C ARG A 102 -8.77 -11.90 -10.10
N ALA A 103 -8.51 -11.45 -11.33
CA ALA A 103 -8.79 -12.23 -12.52
C ALA A 103 -7.88 -13.45 -12.72
N ARG A 104 -6.75 -13.56 -12.01
CA ARG A 104 -5.86 -14.73 -12.02
C ARG A 104 -6.15 -15.71 -10.89
N SER A 105 -6.89 -15.28 -9.87
CA SER A 105 -7.26 -16.07 -8.70
C SER A 105 -8.67 -16.65 -8.79
N ALA A 106 -9.43 -16.30 -9.83
CA ALA A 106 -10.74 -16.84 -10.17
C ALA A 106 -10.59 -17.93 -11.24
#